data_AF-A0AA88GHM6-F1
#
_entry.id   AF-A0AA88GHM6-F1
#
_cell.length_a   1.000
_cell.length_b   1.000
_cell.length_c   1.000
_cell.angle_alpha   90.00
_cell.angle_beta   90.00
_cell.angle_gamma   90.00
#
_symmetry.space_group_name_H-M   'P 1'
#
loop_
_entity.id
_entity.type
_entity.pdbx_description
1 polymer ?
#
loop_
_entity_poly.entity_id
_entity_poly.type
_entity_poly.pdbx_seq_one_letter_code
_entity_poly.pdbx_strand_id
1 'polypeptide(L)'
;MYQQPNNTDLAKENLLIHLDCPYSQELLLRVLTETNNEENSKFLSKYNIFTREDVLKFASETCEQSQSSSALVYEQSVENFIKHFNIHVQWDEYENIAWNLVMSHEPSSSLGLEKSKTPLRCNYYCVRKGLIRKAQFASVLNRYMTKKLDKQETTCLKRSIPETYLYELDDPEYFDESLYDIYEVVESLQENERKLQEGELMNLTTWILKPSITNKGAEIFIFNSLEALRNYFTQKHEQHRSEEEEDEEQLDEDKDLSSEQHVDLRQLREWVIQRYVDRPLLLCGGRKFHLRVYVVSVGALQVYVYDQILALFALRPFDMTRVNDTFSHITNTCVQVNEVDFKESESVKLFWNLDKEDAEHISRTQLERIFEQVKEITGETFAAVSGELNFMPLPHCFELYGLDFLVDENHQVYLLEVNAGPDFKQTGKELDSVIYNLFKQTAKVVLLNDTEACIVSNENPATFGKGQLHRVLSKETTYRNEF
;
A
#
# COMPACT_ATOMS: atom_id res chain seq x y z
N MET A 1 53.56 37.58 13.23
CA MET A 1 52.52 37.61 14.27
C MET A 1 51.25 38.16 13.65
N TYR A 2 50.35 37.29 13.20
CA TYR A 2 48.93 37.59 13.09
C TYR A 2 48.23 36.24 13.34
N GLN A 3 47.44 36.22 14.41
CA GLN A 3 46.80 35.03 14.96
C GLN A 3 45.77 34.49 13.96
N GLN A 4 45.80 33.18 13.71
CA GLN A 4 44.66 32.48 13.14
C GLN A 4 43.53 32.45 14.18
N PRO A 5 42.27 32.71 13.80
CA PRO A 5 41.15 32.38 14.66
C PRO A 5 40.98 30.85 14.68
N ASN A 6 41.10 30.26 15.87
CA ASN A 6 40.62 28.92 16.15
C ASN A 6 39.10 28.90 15.94
N ASN A 7 38.64 28.50 14.76
CA ASN A 7 37.27 28.04 14.55
C ASN A 7 37.22 26.53 14.76
N THR A 8 37.29 26.13 16.03
CA THR A 8 36.62 24.92 16.49
C THR A 8 35.15 25.28 16.68
N ASP A 9 34.42 25.45 15.58
CA ASP A 9 32.97 25.61 15.59
C ASP A 9 32.36 24.38 14.91
N LEU A 10 31.92 23.46 15.79
CA LEU A 10 30.76 22.59 15.63
C LEU A 10 30.38 22.26 14.17
N ALA A 11 30.96 21.17 13.66
CA ALA A 11 30.25 20.35 12.68
C ALA A 11 28.95 19.87 13.35
N LYS A 12 27.87 20.64 13.19
CA LYS A 12 26.51 20.18 13.49
C LYS A 12 26.23 19.05 12.51
N GLU A 13 26.40 17.82 12.98
CA GLU A 13 26.03 16.59 12.29
C GLU A 13 24.52 16.62 12.03
N ASN A 14 24.16 17.05 10.81
CA ASN A 14 22.78 17.15 10.36
C ASN A 14 22.33 15.76 9.92
N LEU A 15 21.32 15.22 10.61
CA LEU A 15 20.40 14.26 10.01
C LEU A 15 19.72 14.98 8.83
N LEU A 16 19.52 14.31 7.70
CA LEU A 16 19.07 14.95 6.47
C LEU A 16 17.94 14.08 5.90
N ILE A 17 16.71 14.33 6.35
CA ILE A 17 15.52 13.71 5.77
C ILE A 17 14.99 14.65 4.70
N HIS A 18 15.40 14.38 3.46
CA HIS A 18 14.82 15.02 2.28
C HIS A 18 13.38 14.49 2.13
N LEU A 19 12.39 15.38 2.13
CA LEU A 19 10.96 15.09 1.94
C LEU A 19 10.47 15.99 0.82
N ASP A 20 9.84 15.47 -0.23
CA ASP A 20 9.33 16.30 -1.35
C ASP A 20 7.80 16.23 -1.55
N CYS A 21 7.07 15.56 -0.64
CA CYS A 21 5.60 15.59 -0.61
C CYS A 21 5.06 16.58 0.43
N PRO A 22 4.35 17.66 0.06
CA PRO A 22 3.89 18.71 0.97
C PRO A 22 3.07 18.22 2.18
N TYR A 23 2.25 17.17 1.97
CA TYR A 23 1.40 16.62 3.03
C TYR A 23 2.19 15.73 4.01
N SER A 24 3.03 14.83 3.48
CA SER A 24 3.93 14.01 4.32
C SER A 24 4.97 14.87 5.05
N GLN A 25 5.42 15.97 4.42
CA GLN A 25 6.24 17.01 5.03
C GLN A 25 5.54 17.63 6.23
N GLU A 26 4.36 18.22 6.04
CA GLU A 26 3.61 18.88 7.10
C GLU A 26 3.30 17.91 8.25
N LEU A 27 2.96 16.67 7.93
CA LEU A 27 2.64 15.65 8.91
C LEU A 27 3.88 15.18 9.70
N LEU A 28 5.01 14.90 9.04
CA LEU A 28 6.24 14.49 9.73
C LEU A 28 6.83 15.64 10.56
N LEU A 29 6.76 16.89 10.06
CA LEU A 29 7.10 18.10 10.81
C LEU A 29 6.22 18.23 12.05
N ARG A 30 4.90 18.03 11.95
CA ARG A 30 4.02 18.00 13.13
C ARG A 30 4.42 16.87 14.09
N VAL A 31 4.74 15.67 13.57
CA VAL A 31 5.13 14.48 14.35
C VAL A 31 6.37 14.73 15.21
N LEU A 32 7.31 15.50 14.68
CA LEU A 32 8.61 15.72 15.30
C LEU A 32 8.70 17.02 16.12
N THR A 33 7.75 17.96 15.95
CA THR A 33 7.86 19.29 16.58
C THR A 33 6.88 19.55 17.72
N GLU A 34 5.75 18.85 17.85
CA GLU A 34 4.67 19.04 18.86
C GLU A 34 4.44 20.50 19.35
N THR A 35 4.72 21.52 18.53
CA THR A 35 4.64 22.94 18.92
C THR A 35 4.17 23.81 17.75
N ASN A 36 3.19 24.68 18.04
CA ASN A 36 2.65 25.71 17.13
C ASN A 36 3.65 26.85 16.80
N ASN A 37 4.96 26.58 16.77
CA ASN A 37 5.97 27.63 16.62
C ASN A 37 6.33 27.82 15.14
N GLU A 38 5.65 28.76 14.48
CA GLU A 38 5.70 29.02 13.03
C GLU A 38 7.10 29.36 12.47
N GLU A 39 8.03 29.88 13.28
CA GLU A 39 9.31 30.37 12.78
C GLU A 39 10.36 29.27 12.52
N ASN A 40 10.41 28.21 13.35
CA ASN A 40 11.30 27.06 13.11
C ASN A 40 10.79 26.18 11.97
N SER A 41 9.47 26.06 11.83
CA SER A 41 8.81 25.33 10.74
C SER A 41 9.18 25.89 9.35
N LYS A 42 9.25 27.22 9.20
CA LYS A 42 9.58 27.89 7.92
C LYS A 42 11.04 27.69 7.45
N PHE A 43 11.97 27.44 8.36
CA PHE A 43 13.38 27.20 8.01
C PHE A 43 13.59 25.74 7.58
N LEU A 44 13.00 24.80 8.34
CA LEU A 44 13.06 23.36 8.05
C LEU A 44 12.27 23.01 6.77
N SER A 45 11.16 23.69 6.50
CA SER A 45 10.37 23.56 5.26
C SER A 45 11.09 24.03 4.00
N LYS A 46 12.15 24.85 4.13
CA LYS A 46 12.87 25.43 2.98
C LYS A 46 13.99 24.51 2.47
N TYR A 47 14.50 23.61 3.30
CA TYR A 47 15.71 22.85 3.00
C TYR A 47 15.57 21.34 3.18
N ASN A 48 14.41 20.84 3.63
CA ASN A 48 14.17 19.40 3.75
C ASN A 48 15.26 18.70 4.61
N ILE A 49 15.54 19.25 5.80
CA ILE A 49 16.55 18.72 6.75
C ILE A 49 15.90 18.62 8.12
N PHE A 50 15.97 17.45 8.75
CA PHE A 50 15.53 17.24 10.14
C PHE A 50 16.76 17.07 10.99
N THR A 51 16.88 17.83 12.06
CA THR A 51 18.11 17.85 12.85
C THR A 51 18.15 16.69 13.85
N ARG A 52 19.35 16.40 14.36
CA ARG A 52 19.55 15.49 15.50
C ARG A 52 18.68 15.87 16.70
N GLU A 53 18.41 17.16 16.90
CA GLU A 53 17.58 17.67 17.99
C GLU A 53 16.10 17.28 17.83
N ASP A 54 15.58 17.24 16.59
CA ASP A 54 14.20 16.86 16.28
C ASP A 54 13.92 15.37 16.56
N VAL A 55 14.88 14.50 16.24
CA VAL A 55 14.78 13.05 16.53
C VAL A 55 14.90 12.78 18.04
N LEU A 56 15.78 13.50 18.73
CA LEU A 56 15.93 13.40 20.19
C LEU A 56 14.67 13.87 20.92
N LYS A 57 14.06 14.98 20.46
CA LYS A 57 12.79 15.47 20.98
C LYS A 57 11.67 14.44 20.82
N PHE A 58 11.54 13.87 19.62
CA PHE A 58 10.56 12.82 19.35
C PHE A 58 10.74 11.55 20.22
N ALA A 59 11.99 11.16 20.48
CA ALA A 59 12.31 10.05 21.37
C ALA A 59 11.87 10.34 22.82
N SER A 60 12.16 11.55 23.31
CA SER A 60 11.76 12.02 24.64
C SER A 60 10.23 12.06 24.80
N GLU A 61 9.51 12.63 23.84
CA GLU A 61 8.02 12.69 23.84
C GLU A 61 7.37 11.30 23.75
N THR A 62 8.02 10.36 23.06
CA THR A 62 7.60 8.96 23.03
C THR A 62 7.74 8.30 24.40
N CYS A 63 8.77 8.66 25.17
CA CYS A 63 9.01 8.18 26.52
C CYS A 63 8.03 8.75 27.54
N GLU A 64 7.64 10.03 27.41
CA GLU A 64 6.70 10.67 28.35
C GLU A 64 5.32 10.01 28.37
N GLN A 65 4.89 9.40 27.27
CA GLN A 65 3.64 8.65 27.19
C GLN A 65 3.67 7.29 27.92
N SER A 66 4.84 6.81 28.33
CA SER A 66 5.02 5.59 29.14
C SER A 66 5.55 5.95 30.54
N GLN A 67 4.69 5.99 31.56
CA GLN A 67 5.09 6.27 32.96
C GLN A 67 5.82 5.08 33.63
N SER A 68 6.88 4.56 33.02
CA SER A 68 7.66 3.46 33.58
C SER A 68 9.16 3.77 33.54
N SER A 69 9.90 3.19 34.48
CA SER A 69 11.37 3.26 34.56
C SER A 69 12.09 2.77 33.29
N SER A 70 11.39 2.08 32.39
CA SER A 70 11.87 1.71 31.06
C SER A 70 11.97 2.89 30.08
N ALA A 71 11.25 3.99 30.31
CA ALA A 71 11.24 5.16 29.45
C ALA A 71 12.57 5.94 29.50
N LEU A 72 13.14 6.11 30.70
CA LEU A 72 14.46 6.73 30.92
C LEU A 72 15.61 5.89 30.33
N VAL A 73 15.48 4.56 30.39
CA VAL A 73 16.43 3.63 29.78
C VAL A 73 16.34 3.71 28.25
N TYR A 74 15.13 3.82 27.70
CA TYR A 74 14.92 4.01 26.27
C TYR A 74 15.46 5.35 25.77
N GLU A 75 15.18 6.46 26.45
CA GLU A 75 15.70 7.78 26.09
C GLU A 75 17.24 7.81 26.09
N GLN A 76 17.87 7.20 27.11
CA GLN A 76 19.33 7.01 27.14
C GLN A 76 19.83 6.08 26.03
N SER A 77 19.11 5.02 25.70
CA SER A 77 19.45 4.12 24.59
C SER A 77 19.35 4.82 23.24
N VAL A 78 18.32 5.63 23.00
CA VAL A 78 18.13 6.41 21.78
C VAL A 78 19.17 7.53 21.68
N GLU A 79 19.46 8.24 22.77
CA GLU A 79 20.56 9.20 22.82
C GLU A 79 21.91 8.55 22.51
N ASN A 80 22.20 7.39 23.12
CA ASN A 80 23.44 6.66 22.88
C ASN A 80 23.50 6.12 21.45
N PHE A 81 22.39 5.63 20.91
CA PHE A 81 22.28 5.14 19.53
C PHE A 81 22.50 6.27 18.52
N ILE A 82 21.83 7.41 18.68
CA ILE A 82 22.01 8.60 17.82
C ILE A 82 23.42 9.19 17.95
N LYS A 83 24.03 9.15 19.15
CA LYS A 83 25.43 9.58 19.35
C LYS A 83 26.45 8.65 18.68
N HIS A 84 26.11 7.38 18.44
CA HIS A 84 27.04 6.39 17.85
C HIS A 84 26.79 6.13 16.36
N PHE A 85 25.61 6.49 15.82
CA PHE A 85 25.25 6.24 14.42
C PHE A 85 24.88 7.53 13.68
N ASN A 86 25.64 7.87 12.64
CA ASN A 86 25.20 8.81 11.60
C ASN A 86 24.12 8.14 10.76
N ILE A 87 22.85 8.38 11.11
CA ILE A 87 21.71 7.84 10.38
C ILE A 87 21.27 8.85 9.33
N HIS A 88 21.50 8.53 8.07
CA HIS A 88 20.95 9.28 6.95
C HIS A 88 19.72 8.51 6.45
N VAL A 89 18.54 9.12 6.49
CA VAL A 89 17.29 8.56 5.95
C VAL A 89 16.78 9.52 4.89
N GLN A 90 16.67 9.08 3.65
CA GLN A 90 15.97 9.81 2.59
C GLN A 90 14.52 9.31 2.52
N TRP A 91 13.54 10.20 2.70
CA TRP A 91 12.13 9.85 2.54
C TRP A 91 11.51 10.69 1.43
N ASP A 92 11.66 10.23 0.21
CA ASP A 92 11.32 11.01 -0.99
C ASP A 92 10.29 10.30 -1.86
N GLU A 93 9.98 10.84 -3.03
CA GLU A 93 9.38 10.10 -4.13
C GLU A 93 10.37 9.09 -4.72
N TYR A 94 9.84 8.01 -5.29
CA TYR A 94 10.67 6.88 -5.75
C TYR A 94 11.75 7.29 -6.78
N GLU A 95 11.40 8.20 -7.70
CA GLU A 95 12.29 8.68 -8.76
C GLU A 95 13.42 9.60 -8.22
N ASN A 96 13.20 10.20 -7.05
CA ASN A 96 14.16 11.11 -6.41
C ASN A 96 15.15 10.38 -5.48
N ILE A 97 14.92 9.09 -5.21
CA ILE A 97 15.80 8.30 -4.35
C ILE A 97 17.19 8.20 -4.99
N ALA A 98 18.21 8.55 -4.21
CA ALA A 98 19.61 8.43 -4.62
C ALA A 98 20.06 6.96 -4.59
N TRP A 99 19.55 6.14 -5.51
CA TRP A 99 19.78 4.69 -5.56
C TRP A 99 21.26 4.32 -5.60
N ASN A 100 22.10 5.15 -6.21
CA ASN A 100 23.55 4.98 -6.20
C ASN A 100 24.13 4.98 -4.78
N LEU A 101 23.62 5.84 -3.87
CA LEU A 101 24.05 5.93 -2.48
C LEU A 101 23.43 4.83 -1.60
N VAL A 102 22.19 4.44 -1.90
CA VAL A 102 21.50 3.34 -1.20
C VAL A 102 22.18 1.99 -1.51
N MET A 103 22.62 1.81 -2.76
CA MET A 103 23.26 0.58 -3.24
C MET A 103 24.78 0.57 -3.05
N SER A 104 25.42 1.73 -2.85
CA SER A 104 26.87 1.79 -2.67
C SER A 104 27.30 1.13 -1.36
N HIS A 105 28.19 0.15 -1.47
CA HIS A 105 28.89 -0.45 -0.33
C HIS A 105 30.21 0.28 -0.02
N GLU A 106 30.59 1.26 -0.84
CA GLU A 106 31.85 1.98 -0.67
C GLU A 106 31.68 3.18 0.28
N PRO A 107 32.62 3.37 1.23
CA PRO A 107 32.64 4.57 2.05
C PRO A 107 32.79 5.79 1.14
N SER A 108 31.78 6.66 1.16
CA SER A 108 31.68 7.89 0.41
C SER A 108 32.95 8.75 0.58
N SER A 109 33.90 8.60 -0.32
CA SER A 109 35.14 9.39 -0.37
C SER A 109 35.09 10.52 -1.41
N SER A 110 34.04 10.55 -2.25
CA SER A 110 33.91 11.48 -3.37
C SER A 110 33.06 12.74 -3.08
N LEU A 111 32.43 12.85 -1.90
CA LEU A 111 31.55 13.98 -1.56
C LEU A 111 32.04 14.86 -0.40
N GLY A 112 33.28 14.68 0.07
CA GLY A 112 33.86 15.54 1.13
C GLY A 112 33.17 15.43 2.50
N LEU A 113 32.20 14.53 2.66
CA LEU A 113 31.58 14.16 3.93
C LEU A 113 32.50 13.18 4.66
N GLU A 114 32.99 13.56 5.83
CA GLU A 114 33.83 12.72 6.67
C GLU A 114 33.14 11.36 6.95
N LYS A 115 33.80 10.27 6.52
CA LYS A 115 33.76 8.89 7.07
C LYS A 115 32.46 8.42 7.75
N SER A 116 31.30 8.67 7.17
CA SER A 116 30.09 7.92 7.55
C SER A 116 30.13 6.57 6.83
N LYS A 117 30.42 5.50 7.57
CA LYS A 117 30.45 4.11 7.07
C LYS A 117 29.05 3.51 6.89
N THR A 118 27.99 4.27 7.16
CA THR A 118 26.61 3.79 7.17
C THR A 118 25.90 4.14 5.86
N PRO A 119 25.37 3.14 5.13
CA PRO A 119 24.63 3.38 3.89
C PRO A 119 23.35 4.18 4.15
N LEU A 120 22.96 4.99 3.15
CA LEU A 120 21.75 5.80 3.16
C LEU A 120 20.52 4.90 3.27
N ARG A 121 19.66 5.15 4.26
CA ARG A 121 18.36 4.48 4.38
C ARG A 121 17.32 5.18 3.51
N CYS A 122 16.35 4.46 2.94
CA CYS A 122 15.27 5.08 2.17
C CYS A 122 13.90 4.41 2.31
N ASN A 123 12.83 5.14 1.96
CA ASN A 123 11.42 4.76 2.09
C ASN A 123 10.87 3.91 0.92
N TYR A 124 11.73 3.28 0.13
CA TYR A 124 11.34 2.34 -0.92
C TYR A 124 12.28 1.14 -1.03
N TYR A 125 11.77 0.00 -1.48
CA TYR A 125 12.61 -1.02 -2.10
C TYR A 125 12.75 -0.78 -3.60
N CYS A 126 13.97 -0.94 -4.13
CA CYS A 126 14.25 -0.76 -5.55
C CYS A 126 13.44 -1.74 -6.42
N VAL A 127 13.48 -3.03 -6.08
CA VAL A 127 12.76 -4.07 -6.82
C VAL A 127 11.58 -4.53 -5.99
N ARG A 128 10.37 -4.12 -6.40
CA ARG A 128 9.13 -4.43 -5.68
C ARG A 128 7.91 -4.73 -6.55
N LYS A 129 8.11 -4.81 -7.87
CA LYS A 129 7.04 -5.05 -8.85
C LYS A 129 6.26 -6.34 -8.59
N GLY A 130 6.87 -7.34 -7.96
CA GLY A 130 6.21 -8.59 -7.56
C GLY A 130 5.14 -8.44 -6.47
N LEU A 131 5.09 -7.29 -5.79
CA LEU A 131 4.00 -6.93 -4.87
C LEU A 131 3.00 -5.99 -5.52
N ILE A 132 3.49 -4.92 -6.15
CA ILE A 132 2.68 -3.73 -6.44
C ILE A 132 1.99 -3.76 -7.81
N ARG A 133 2.38 -4.69 -8.70
CA ARG A 133 1.76 -4.84 -10.02
C ARG A 133 0.89 -6.09 -10.06
N LYS A 134 -0.35 -5.96 -10.52
CA LYS A 134 -1.39 -6.98 -10.33
C LYS A 134 -1.03 -8.32 -10.97
N ALA A 135 -0.55 -8.31 -12.21
CA ALA A 135 -0.14 -9.54 -12.91
C ALA A 135 1.05 -10.24 -12.24
N GLN A 136 2.12 -9.50 -11.93
CA GLN A 136 3.30 -10.08 -11.29
C GLN A 136 2.97 -10.57 -9.88
N PHE A 137 2.09 -9.87 -9.15
CA PHE A 137 1.58 -10.29 -7.85
C PHE A 137 0.80 -11.60 -7.94
N ALA A 138 -0.18 -11.69 -8.84
CA ALA A 138 -0.94 -12.92 -9.08
C ALA A 138 -0.03 -14.10 -9.46
N SER A 139 0.92 -13.87 -10.37
CA SER A 139 1.90 -14.89 -10.79
C SER A 139 2.74 -15.42 -9.62
N VAL A 140 3.23 -14.52 -8.75
CA VAL A 140 4.01 -14.90 -7.58
C VAL A 140 3.17 -15.71 -6.60
N LEU A 141 1.95 -15.27 -6.29
CA LEU A 141 1.09 -15.97 -5.34
C LEU A 141 0.65 -17.34 -5.88
N ASN A 142 0.28 -17.45 -7.14
CA ASN A 142 -0.07 -18.72 -7.78
C ASN A 142 1.10 -19.72 -7.69
N ARG A 143 2.32 -19.28 -8.04
CA ARG A 143 3.53 -20.11 -7.91
C ARG A 143 3.79 -20.53 -6.47
N TYR A 144 3.60 -19.64 -5.50
CA TYR A 144 3.76 -19.95 -4.08
C TYR A 144 2.75 -20.99 -3.61
N MET A 145 1.47 -20.81 -3.94
CA MET A 145 0.40 -21.73 -3.57
C MET A 145 0.58 -23.11 -4.21
N THR A 146 1.01 -23.19 -5.48
CA THR A 146 1.34 -24.46 -6.13
C THR A 146 2.50 -25.17 -5.42
N LYS A 147 3.59 -24.46 -5.11
CA LYS A 147 4.73 -25.02 -4.33
C LYS A 147 4.30 -25.55 -2.97
N LYS A 148 3.36 -24.89 -2.29
CA LYS A 148 2.79 -25.35 -1.01
C LYS A 148 1.95 -26.60 -1.19
N LEU A 149 1.11 -26.64 -2.21
CA LEU A 149 0.28 -27.79 -2.56
C LEU A 149 1.12 -29.04 -2.85
N ASP A 150 2.18 -28.91 -3.65
CA ASP A 150 3.11 -30.01 -3.99
C ASP A 150 3.78 -30.60 -2.74
N LYS A 151 4.06 -29.75 -1.74
CA LYS A 151 4.63 -30.13 -0.45
C LYS A 151 3.60 -30.60 0.58
N GLN A 152 2.32 -30.61 0.23
CA GLN A 152 1.21 -30.90 1.15
C GLN A 152 1.18 -29.96 2.37
N GLU A 153 1.63 -28.72 2.19
CA GLU A 153 1.63 -27.68 3.21
C GLU A 153 0.34 -26.85 3.10
N THR A 154 -0.22 -26.46 4.25
CA THR A 154 -1.37 -25.54 4.29
C THR A 154 -0.93 -24.10 4.06
N THR A 155 -1.79 -23.30 3.44
CA THR A 155 -1.60 -21.86 3.23
C THR A 155 -2.93 -21.14 3.41
N CYS A 156 -2.94 -19.99 4.10
CA CYS A 156 -4.14 -19.17 4.22
C CYS A 156 -4.46 -18.46 2.90
N LEU A 157 -3.47 -18.27 2.02
CA LEU A 157 -3.63 -17.54 0.77
C LEU A 157 -4.59 -18.24 -0.21
N LYS A 158 -4.67 -19.58 -0.18
CA LYS A 158 -5.58 -20.34 -1.06
C LYS A 158 -7.06 -19.98 -0.87
N ARG A 159 -7.46 -19.59 0.35
CA ARG A 159 -8.84 -19.14 0.65
C ARG A 159 -9.00 -17.62 0.66
N SER A 160 -7.88 -16.90 0.67
CA SER A 160 -7.83 -15.45 0.92
C SER A 160 -7.39 -14.64 -0.29
N ILE A 161 -7.10 -15.29 -1.42
CA ILE A 161 -6.84 -14.67 -2.70
C ILE A 161 -7.94 -15.12 -3.64
N PRO A 162 -8.77 -14.20 -4.17
CA PRO A 162 -9.74 -14.58 -5.18
C PRO A 162 -9.01 -15.20 -6.38
N GLU A 163 -9.58 -16.25 -6.94
CA GLU A 163 -9.05 -16.92 -8.13
C GLU A 163 -8.73 -15.89 -9.22
N THR A 164 -7.48 -15.90 -9.72
CA THR A 164 -6.96 -14.84 -10.59
C THR A 164 -6.13 -15.44 -11.72
N TYR A 165 -6.46 -15.03 -12.94
CA TYR A 165 -5.80 -15.40 -14.18
C TYR A 165 -5.16 -14.18 -14.83
N LEU A 166 -4.02 -14.40 -15.49
CA LEU A 166 -3.39 -13.40 -16.34
C LEU A 166 -4.09 -13.43 -17.69
N TYR A 167 -4.31 -12.25 -18.28
CA TYR A 167 -4.93 -12.13 -19.58
C TYR A 167 -4.17 -11.10 -20.40
N GLU A 168 -3.74 -11.50 -21.60
CA GLU A 168 -3.04 -10.63 -22.53
C GLU A 168 -3.82 -10.56 -23.84
N LEU A 169 -3.94 -9.36 -24.39
CA LEU A 169 -4.59 -9.12 -25.67
C LEU A 169 -3.92 -7.94 -26.37
N ASP A 170 -3.28 -8.24 -27.50
CA ASP A 170 -2.57 -7.23 -28.30
C ASP A 170 -3.49 -6.52 -29.29
N ASP A 171 -4.39 -7.26 -29.94
CA ASP A 171 -5.36 -6.77 -30.92
C ASP A 171 -6.69 -7.52 -30.75
N PRO A 172 -7.85 -6.83 -30.76
CA PRO A 172 -9.16 -7.49 -30.65
C PRO A 172 -9.45 -8.54 -31.73
N GLU A 173 -8.79 -8.50 -32.89
CA GLU A 173 -8.90 -9.56 -33.90
C GLU A 173 -8.45 -10.92 -33.37
N TYR A 174 -7.52 -10.96 -32.42
CA TYR A 174 -7.04 -12.18 -31.76
C TYR A 174 -7.80 -12.53 -30.48
N PHE A 175 -8.97 -11.91 -30.26
CA PHE A 175 -9.75 -12.16 -29.05
C PHE A 175 -10.05 -13.65 -28.88
N ASP A 176 -10.46 -14.34 -29.95
CA ASP A 176 -10.80 -15.77 -29.89
C ASP A 176 -9.60 -16.65 -29.53
N GLU A 177 -8.41 -16.36 -30.05
CA GLU A 177 -7.18 -17.05 -29.69
C GLU A 177 -6.75 -16.75 -28.25
N SER A 178 -6.91 -15.52 -27.78
CA SER A 178 -6.54 -15.14 -26.40
C SER A 178 -7.35 -15.90 -25.34
N LEU A 179 -8.55 -16.40 -25.68
CA LEU A 179 -9.40 -17.15 -24.75
C LEU A 179 -8.78 -18.49 -24.33
N TYR A 180 -7.83 -19.03 -25.09
CA TYR A 180 -7.14 -20.28 -24.72
C TYR A 180 -6.30 -20.13 -23.44
N ASP A 181 -5.84 -18.92 -23.12
CA ASP A 181 -5.02 -18.67 -21.93
C ASP A 181 -5.85 -18.56 -20.64
N ILE A 182 -7.18 -18.45 -20.77
CA ILE A 182 -8.13 -18.27 -19.66
C ILE A 182 -9.27 -19.30 -19.72
N TYR A 183 -8.94 -20.55 -20.04
CA TYR A 183 -9.90 -21.65 -20.23
C TYR A 183 -10.93 -21.77 -19.10
N GLU A 184 -10.49 -21.71 -17.84
CA GLU A 184 -11.38 -21.85 -16.67
C GLU A 184 -12.40 -20.71 -16.57
N VAL A 185 -11.98 -19.49 -16.93
CA VAL A 185 -12.89 -18.33 -17.01
C VAL A 185 -13.91 -18.59 -18.10
N VAL A 186 -13.47 -18.98 -19.30
CA VAL A 186 -14.33 -19.26 -20.46
C VAL A 186 -15.36 -20.35 -20.16
N GLU A 187 -14.92 -21.47 -19.57
CA GLU A 187 -15.79 -22.57 -19.18
C GLU A 187 -16.87 -22.11 -18.19
N SER A 188 -16.50 -21.29 -17.20
CA SER A 188 -17.46 -20.75 -16.23
C SER A 188 -18.49 -19.79 -16.85
N LEU A 189 -18.10 -19.03 -17.88
CA LEU A 189 -19.00 -18.13 -18.59
C LEU A 189 -19.95 -18.89 -19.53
N GLN A 190 -19.47 -19.94 -20.20
CA GLN A 190 -20.32 -20.84 -20.98
C GLN A 190 -21.34 -21.56 -20.09
N GLU A 191 -20.97 -21.91 -18.86
CA GLU A 191 -21.90 -22.45 -17.89
C GLU A 191 -22.97 -21.43 -17.47
N ASN A 192 -22.60 -20.15 -17.31
CA ASN A 192 -23.60 -19.09 -17.09
C ASN A 192 -24.59 -19.00 -18.26
N GLU A 193 -24.13 -19.11 -19.51
CA GLU A 193 -25.00 -19.10 -20.69
C GLU A 193 -26.00 -20.27 -20.67
N ARG A 194 -25.56 -21.48 -20.28
CA ARG A 194 -26.45 -22.65 -20.13
C ARG A 194 -27.50 -22.40 -19.05
N LYS A 195 -27.10 -21.91 -17.89
CA LYS A 195 -28.02 -21.55 -16.79
C LYS A 195 -29.08 -20.53 -17.24
N LEU A 196 -28.67 -19.50 -17.96
CA LEU A 196 -29.58 -18.49 -18.50
C LEU A 196 -30.57 -19.09 -19.50
N GLN A 197 -30.14 -20.02 -20.37
CA GLN A 197 -31.03 -20.74 -21.29
C GLN A 197 -32.04 -21.64 -20.56
N GLU A 198 -31.66 -22.19 -19.41
CA GLU A 198 -32.53 -22.99 -18.53
C GLU A 198 -33.46 -22.12 -17.66
N GLY A 199 -33.32 -20.78 -17.72
CA GLY A 199 -34.13 -19.82 -16.97
C GLY A 199 -33.61 -19.52 -15.57
N GLU A 200 -32.39 -19.96 -15.22
CA GLU A 200 -31.71 -19.60 -13.99
C GLU A 200 -31.07 -18.22 -14.12
N LEU A 201 -31.68 -17.22 -13.47
CA LEU A 201 -31.24 -15.82 -13.50
C LEU A 201 -30.36 -15.42 -12.30
N MET A 202 -30.06 -16.36 -11.41
CA MET A 202 -29.35 -16.11 -10.15
C MET A 202 -28.07 -16.94 -10.06
N ASN A 203 -27.12 -16.53 -9.23
CA ASN A 203 -25.87 -17.25 -8.96
C ASN A 203 -24.98 -17.47 -10.21
N LEU A 204 -24.94 -16.47 -11.09
CA LEU A 204 -24.00 -16.46 -12.21
C LEU A 204 -22.58 -16.19 -11.70
N THR A 205 -21.63 -16.97 -12.19
CA THR A 205 -20.21 -16.75 -11.90
C THR A 205 -19.78 -15.41 -12.49
N THR A 206 -19.39 -14.47 -11.65
CA THR A 206 -19.01 -13.11 -12.07
C THR A 206 -17.50 -12.92 -11.92
N TRP A 207 -16.92 -12.21 -12.88
CA TRP A 207 -15.50 -11.89 -12.96
C TRP A 207 -15.29 -10.38 -13.02
N ILE A 208 -14.09 -9.95 -12.63
CA ILE A 208 -13.65 -8.57 -12.69
C ILE A 208 -12.31 -8.51 -13.44
N LEU A 209 -12.30 -7.74 -14.53
CA LEU A 209 -11.13 -7.42 -15.33
C LEU A 209 -10.48 -6.15 -14.76
N LYS A 210 -9.18 -6.20 -14.50
CA LYS A 210 -8.40 -5.08 -13.99
C LYS A 210 -7.13 -4.92 -14.82
N PRO A 211 -6.80 -3.73 -15.36
CA PRO A 211 -5.53 -3.54 -16.04
C PRO A 211 -4.36 -3.68 -15.05
N SER A 212 -3.24 -4.21 -15.52
CA SER A 212 -2.11 -4.56 -14.64
C SER A 212 -1.30 -3.36 -14.14
N ILE A 213 -1.30 -2.25 -14.88
CA ILE A 213 -0.46 -1.07 -14.63
C ILE A 213 -1.26 0.09 -14.01
N THR A 214 -2.59 0.13 -14.18
CA THR A 214 -3.43 1.22 -13.67
C THR A 214 -3.70 1.08 -12.17
N ASN A 215 -3.62 2.21 -11.46
CA ASN A 215 -4.02 2.33 -10.05
C ASN A 215 -5.39 3.02 -9.92
N LYS A 216 -5.90 3.14 -8.69
CA LYS A 216 -7.10 3.95 -8.36
C LYS A 216 -8.43 3.45 -8.95
N GLY A 217 -8.50 2.19 -9.38
CA GLY A 217 -9.73 1.59 -9.89
C GLY A 217 -10.24 2.19 -11.21
N ALA A 218 -9.37 2.89 -11.94
CA ALA A 218 -9.64 3.26 -13.32
C ALA A 218 -9.78 1.99 -14.18
N GLU A 219 -10.77 1.98 -15.06
CA GLU A 219 -10.98 0.94 -16.09
C GLU A 219 -11.23 -0.49 -15.55
N ILE A 220 -11.80 -0.60 -14.35
CA ILE A 220 -12.30 -1.89 -13.87
C ILE A 220 -13.58 -2.26 -14.61
N PHE A 221 -13.65 -3.48 -15.12
CA PHE A 221 -14.84 -4.00 -15.79
C PHE A 221 -15.35 -5.27 -15.13
N ILE A 222 -16.62 -5.31 -14.74
CA ILE A 222 -17.27 -6.47 -14.13
C ILE A 222 -18.14 -7.15 -15.18
N PHE A 223 -18.01 -8.46 -15.33
CA PHE A 223 -18.69 -9.20 -16.38
C PHE A 223 -19.04 -10.63 -15.96
N ASN A 224 -20.05 -11.19 -16.62
CA ASN A 224 -20.53 -12.56 -16.38
C ASN A 224 -20.92 -13.29 -17.68
N SER A 225 -20.61 -12.72 -18.86
CA SER A 225 -20.74 -13.36 -20.17
C SER A 225 -19.53 -13.11 -21.05
N LEU A 226 -19.28 -14.01 -22.00
CA LEU A 226 -18.22 -13.84 -23.01
C LEU A 226 -18.50 -12.67 -23.95
N GLU A 227 -19.77 -12.47 -24.31
CA GLU A 227 -20.21 -11.35 -25.15
C GLU A 227 -19.86 -10.01 -24.51
N ALA A 228 -20.09 -9.85 -23.19
CA ALA A 228 -19.74 -8.63 -22.48
C ALA A 228 -18.22 -8.38 -22.49
N LEU A 229 -17.40 -9.42 -22.31
CA LEU A 229 -15.94 -9.32 -22.38
C LEU A 229 -15.46 -8.93 -23.78
N ARG A 230 -16.01 -9.53 -24.84
CA ARG A 230 -15.67 -9.17 -26.23
C ARG A 230 -16.03 -7.72 -26.52
N ASN A 231 -17.26 -7.32 -26.19
CA ASN A 231 -17.75 -5.97 -26.43
C ASN A 231 -16.88 -4.91 -25.73
N TYR A 232 -16.38 -5.20 -24.53
CA TYR A 232 -15.46 -4.33 -23.82
C TYR A 232 -14.19 -4.02 -24.64
N PHE A 233 -13.51 -5.06 -25.15
CA PHE A 233 -12.27 -4.87 -25.91
C PHE A 233 -12.52 -4.26 -27.30
N THR A 234 -13.62 -4.61 -27.97
CA THR A 234 -13.99 -3.99 -29.25
C THR A 234 -14.24 -2.49 -29.09
N GLN A 235 -15.03 -2.08 -28.08
CA GLN A 235 -15.31 -0.66 -27.83
C GLN A 235 -14.04 0.11 -27.45
N LYS A 236 -13.18 -0.47 -26.62
CA LYS A 236 -11.90 0.16 -26.24
C LYS A 236 -11.01 0.40 -27.44
N HIS A 237 -10.94 -0.56 -28.36
CA HIS A 237 -10.15 -0.42 -29.57
C HIS A 237 -10.72 0.61 -30.57
N GLU A 238 -12.05 0.70 -30.68
CA GLU A 238 -12.70 1.75 -31.49
C GLU A 238 -12.46 3.16 -30.92
N GLN A 239 -12.52 3.31 -29.59
CA GLN A 239 -12.17 4.56 -28.90
C GLN A 239 -10.72 4.96 -29.19
N HIS A 240 -9.78 4.02 -29.07
CA HIS A 240 -8.37 4.29 -29.36
C HIS A 240 -8.12 4.73 -30.81
N ARG A 241 -8.74 4.06 -31.80
CA ARG A 241 -8.60 4.47 -33.20
C ARG A 241 -9.17 5.86 -33.47
N SER A 242 -10.29 6.21 -32.83
CA SER A 242 -10.91 7.53 -32.99
C SER A 242 -10.04 8.65 -32.39
N GLU A 243 -9.42 8.40 -31.22
CA GLU A 243 -8.48 9.35 -30.59
C GLU A 243 -7.19 9.52 -31.40
N GLU A 244 -6.67 8.45 -32.01
CA GLU A 244 -5.50 8.51 -32.90
C GLU A 244 -5.79 9.34 -34.18
N GLU A 245 -6.97 9.17 -34.78
CA GLU A 245 -7.40 9.98 -35.93
C GLU A 245 -7.55 11.47 -35.57
N GLU A 246 -8.06 11.80 -34.37
CA GLU A 246 -8.17 13.19 -33.88
C GLU A 246 -6.79 13.82 -33.54
N ASP A 247 -5.86 13.05 -32.99
CA ASP A 247 -4.50 13.50 -32.69
C ASP A 247 -3.68 13.73 -33.98
N GLU A 248 -3.85 12.89 -35.01
CA GLU A 248 -3.23 13.09 -36.33
C GLU A 248 -3.74 14.35 -37.04
N GLU A 249 -5.01 14.74 -36.82
CA GLU A 249 -5.57 15.99 -37.34
C GLU A 249 -5.12 17.26 -36.56
N GLN A 250 -4.57 17.12 -35.36
CA GLN A 250 -4.13 18.23 -34.49
C GLN A 250 -2.60 18.48 -34.48
N LEU A 251 -1.83 17.85 -35.37
CA LEU A 251 -0.37 17.95 -35.46
C LEU A 251 0.21 19.33 -35.89
N ASP A 252 -0.52 20.43 -35.69
CA ASP A 252 -0.07 21.79 -36.07
C ASP A 252 0.03 22.82 -34.91
N GLU A 253 -0.27 22.51 -33.64
CA GLU A 253 -0.01 23.48 -32.55
C GLU A 253 0.59 22.86 -31.28
N ASP A 254 1.69 23.48 -30.82
CA ASP A 254 2.57 23.14 -29.70
C ASP A 254 1.82 22.67 -28.43
N LYS A 255 2.04 21.41 -28.00
CA LYS A 255 1.64 20.94 -26.67
C LYS A 255 2.83 20.94 -25.72
N ASP A 256 2.85 21.97 -24.86
CA ASP A 256 3.70 22.09 -23.67
C ASP A 256 3.48 20.92 -22.69
N LEU A 257 4.60 20.45 -22.13
CA LEU A 257 4.70 19.34 -21.18
C LEU A 257 4.13 19.71 -19.80
N SER A 258 2.88 19.35 -19.51
CA SER A 258 2.40 19.19 -18.13
C SER A 258 2.56 17.73 -17.70
N SER A 259 3.55 17.50 -16.84
CA SER A 259 3.87 16.22 -16.23
C SER A 259 2.81 15.79 -15.18
N GLU A 260 1.79 15.09 -15.63
CA GLU A 260 1.08 14.10 -14.81
C GLU A 260 1.31 12.73 -15.45
N GLN A 261 1.64 11.71 -14.65
CA GLN A 261 1.86 10.34 -15.11
C GLN A 261 0.55 9.72 -15.64
N HIS A 262 0.10 10.16 -16.81
CA HIS A 262 -0.93 9.48 -17.57
C HIS A 262 -0.28 8.25 -18.20
N VAL A 263 -0.62 7.06 -17.70
CA VAL A 263 -0.27 5.81 -18.38
C VAL A 263 -0.94 5.86 -19.74
N ASP A 264 -0.17 5.76 -20.82
CA ASP A 264 -0.73 5.67 -22.17
C ASP A 264 -1.52 4.37 -22.27
N LEU A 265 -2.85 4.49 -22.21
CA LEU A 265 -3.78 3.37 -22.21
C LEU A 265 -3.69 2.57 -23.52
N ARG A 266 -3.18 3.18 -24.61
CA ARG A 266 -2.91 2.53 -25.90
C ARG A 266 -1.85 1.43 -25.82
N GLN A 267 -1.08 1.37 -24.73
CA GLN A 267 -0.04 0.37 -24.50
C GLN A 267 -0.43 -0.70 -23.48
N LEU A 268 -1.65 -0.66 -22.92
CA LEU A 268 -2.13 -1.71 -22.03
C LEU A 268 -2.37 -2.98 -22.84
N ARG A 269 -1.55 -3.99 -22.59
CA ARG A 269 -1.64 -5.33 -23.19
C ARG A 269 -1.84 -6.44 -22.16
N GLU A 270 -1.78 -6.11 -20.87
CA GLU A 270 -1.79 -7.06 -19.76
C GLU A 270 -2.86 -6.67 -18.73
N TRP A 271 -3.74 -7.63 -18.44
CA TRP A 271 -4.80 -7.55 -17.44
C TRP A 271 -4.72 -8.72 -16.47
N VAL A 272 -5.42 -8.58 -15.35
CA VAL A 272 -5.82 -9.71 -14.53
C VAL A 272 -7.33 -9.88 -14.59
N ILE A 273 -7.77 -11.11 -14.81
CA ILE A 273 -9.17 -11.52 -14.65
C ILE A 273 -9.26 -12.22 -13.30
N GLN A 274 -9.99 -11.62 -12.38
CA GLN A 274 -10.12 -12.11 -11.01
C GLN A 274 -11.57 -12.45 -10.71
N ARG A 275 -11.81 -13.50 -9.93
CA ARG A 275 -13.13 -13.90 -9.47
C ARG A 275 -13.75 -12.77 -8.66
N TYR A 276 -14.93 -12.32 -9.06
CA TYR A 276 -15.64 -11.29 -8.33
C TYR A 276 -16.21 -11.87 -7.03
N VAL A 277 -15.96 -11.19 -5.92
CA VAL A 277 -16.59 -11.50 -4.63
C VAL A 277 -18.00 -10.93 -4.65
N ASP A 278 -18.95 -11.77 -5.04
CA ASP A 278 -20.36 -11.45 -5.29
C ASP A 278 -21.25 -11.44 -4.03
N ARG A 279 -20.73 -11.93 -2.90
CA ARG A 279 -21.39 -11.92 -1.59
C ARG A 279 -20.55 -11.21 -0.53
N PRO A 280 -20.21 -9.93 -0.72
CA PRO A 280 -19.45 -9.16 0.26
C PRO A 280 -20.25 -8.97 1.55
N LEU A 281 -19.57 -8.77 2.68
CA LEU A 281 -20.19 -8.26 3.89
C LEU A 281 -20.75 -6.87 3.59
N LEU A 282 -22.05 -6.69 3.82
CA LEU A 282 -22.74 -5.43 3.59
C LEU A 282 -23.06 -4.77 4.93
N LEU A 283 -22.66 -3.51 5.07
CA LEU A 283 -22.90 -2.72 6.28
C LEU A 283 -23.42 -1.32 5.90
N CYS A 284 -23.89 -0.57 6.89
CA CYS A 284 -24.24 0.84 6.78
C CYS A 284 -25.23 1.10 5.62
N GLY A 285 -26.37 0.40 5.63
CA GLY A 285 -27.41 0.50 4.61
C GLY A 285 -27.20 -0.43 3.42
N GLY A 286 -26.61 -1.61 3.63
CA GLY A 286 -26.43 -2.62 2.58
C GLY A 286 -25.32 -2.28 1.58
N ARG A 287 -24.33 -1.48 1.97
CA ARG A 287 -23.27 -1.00 1.08
C ARG A 287 -22.03 -1.90 1.17
N LYS A 288 -21.40 -2.15 0.02
CA LYS A 288 -20.11 -2.83 -0.09
C LYS A 288 -19.01 -1.91 0.44
N PHE A 289 -17.96 -2.45 1.05
CA PHE A 289 -16.77 -1.69 1.45
C PHE A 289 -15.50 -2.53 1.29
N HIS A 290 -14.34 -1.87 1.13
CA HIS A 290 -13.03 -2.52 1.28
C HIS A 290 -12.30 -1.95 2.50
N LEU A 291 -11.36 -2.72 3.03
CA LEU A 291 -10.47 -2.32 4.11
C LEU A 291 -9.13 -1.87 3.52
N ARG A 292 -8.75 -0.61 3.75
CA ARG A 292 -7.40 -0.10 3.52
C ARG A 292 -6.59 -0.32 4.79
N VAL A 293 -5.62 -1.22 4.69
CA VAL A 293 -4.72 -1.58 5.80
C VAL A 293 -3.33 -1.05 5.49
N TYR A 294 -2.77 -0.22 6.38
CA TYR A 294 -1.40 0.27 6.21
C TYR A 294 -0.40 -0.77 6.73
N VAL A 295 0.61 -1.06 5.93
CA VAL A 295 1.65 -2.04 6.23
C VAL A 295 3.02 -1.39 6.06
N VAL A 296 3.90 -1.59 7.05
CA VAL A 296 5.27 -1.11 7.02
C VAL A 296 6.19 -2.31 6.88
N SER A 297 6.99 -2.33 5.81
CA SER A 297 8.09 -3.27 5.63
C SER A 297 9.41 -2.58 6.01
N VAL A 298 10.31 -3.28 6.69
CA VAL A 298 11.60 -2.74 7.13
C VAL A 298 12.70 -3.75 6.89
N GLY A 299 13.79 -3.29 6.29
CA GLY A 299 15.00 -4.07 6.07
C GLY A 299 14.76 -5.30 5.19
N ALA A 300 15.42 -6.41 5.52
CA ALA A 300 15.34 -7.65 4.78
C ALA A 300 14.98 -8.82 5.71
N LEU A 301 13.75 -9.12 6.08
CA LEU A 301 12.48 -8.48 5.81
C LEU A 301 11.67 -8.60 7.11
N GLN A 302 11.32 -7.48 7.70
CA GLN A 302 10.33 -7.39 8.79
C GLN A 302 9.08 -6.71 8.25
N VAL A 303 7.90 -7.20 8.64
CA VAL A 303 6.62 -6.66 8.17
C VAL A 303 5.70 -6.41 9.34
N TYR A 304 5.10 -5.24 9.35
CA TYR A 304 4.25 -4.74 10.42
C TYR A 304 2.91 -4.27 9.85
N VAL A 305 1.81 -4.73 10.44
CA VAL A 305 0.44 -4.28 10.12
C VAL A 305 0.05 -3.19 11.11
N TYR A 306 -0.37 -2.03 10.61
CA TYR A 306 -0.92 -0.96 11.42
C TYR A 306 -2.38 -1.23 11.76
N ASP A 307 -2.72 -1.17 13.05
CA ASP A 307 -4.06 -1.54 13.51
C ASP A 307 -5.08 -0.41 13.47
N GLN A 308 -4.85 0.72 12.80
CA GLN A 308 -5.96 1.62 12.44
C GLN A 308 -6.26 1.43 10.96
N ILE A 309 -7.40 0.79 10.70
CA ILE A 309 -7.83 0.38 9.36
C ILE A 309 -8.97 1.29 8.93
N LEU A 310 -8.93 1.71 7.66
CA LEU A 310 -10.01 2.49 7.06
C LEU A 310 -10.95 1.53 6.30
N ALA A 311 -12.24 1.67 6.51
CA ALA A 311 -13.28 1.03 5.72
C ALA A 311 -13.82 2.04 4.71
N LEU A 312 -13.60 1.77 3.43
CA LEU A 312 -14.02 2.62 2.31
C LEU A 312 -15.24 2.01 1.65
N PHE A 313 -16.37 2.70 1.76
CA PHE A 313 -17.68 2.26 1.30
C PHE A 313 -17.94 2.65 -0.16
N ALA A 314 -18.74 1.83 -0.82
CA ALA A 314 -19.43 2.16 -2.04
C ALA A 314 -20.44 3.29 -1.76
N LEU A 315 -20.74 4.09 -2.77
CA LEU A 315 -21.67 5.20 -2.60
C LEU A 315 -23.12 4.68 -2.46
N ARG A 316 -23.45 3.61 -3.17
CA ARG A 316 -24.81 3.05 -3.26
C ARG A 316 -24.91 1.64 -2.66
N PRO A 317 -26.12 1.19 -2.25
CA PRO A 317 -26.35 -0.18 -1.82
C PRO A 317 -25.93 -1.20 -2.89
N PHE A 318 -25.31 -2.29 -2.44
CA PHE A 318 -24.80 -3.32 -3.33
C PHE A 318 -25.95 -4.08 -4.02
N ASP A 319 -25.80 -4.33 -5.32
CA ASP A 319 -26.87 -4.94 -6.13
C ASP A 319 -26.31 -5.74 -7.31
N MET A 320 -26.27 -7.07 -7.19
CA MET A 320 -25.81 -7.96 -8.26
C MET A 320 -26.72 -7.99 -9.49
N THR A 321 -27.94 -7.44 -9.43
CA THR A 321 -28.79 -7.32 -10.63
C THR A 321 -28.34 -6.17 -11.54
N ARG A 322 -27.52 -5.26 -11.03
CA ARG A 322 -27.01 -4.07 -11.73
C ARG A 322 -25.49 -4.00 -11.68
N VAL A 323 -24.82 -5.06 -12.16
CA VAL A 323 -23.34 -5.17 -12.18
C VAL A 323 -22.61 -4.00 -12.86
N ASN A 324 -23.28 -3.28 -13.76
CA ASN A 324 -22.74 -2.10 -14.45
C ASN A 324 -22.83 -0.81 -13.61
N ASP A 325 -23.52 -0.81 -12.46
CA ASP A 325 -23.56 0.33 -11.54
C ASP A 325 -22.25 0.41 -10.74
N THR A 326 -21.27 1.08 -11.34
CA THR A 326 -19.93 1.28 -10.77
C THR A 326 -19.98 1.73 -9.31
N PHE A 327 -20.90 2.61 -8.94
CA PHE A 327 -21.01 3.19 -7.59
C PHE A 327 -21.55 2.24 -6.52
N SER A 328 -22.11 1.10 -6.93
CA SER A 328 -22.54 0.01 -6.04
C SER A 328 -21.45 -1.05 -5.85
N HIS A 329 -20.50 -1.14 -6.78
CA HIS A 329 -19.51 -2.22 -6.85
C HIS A 329 -18.05 -1.79 -6.61
N ILE A 330 -17.73 -0.52 -6.87
CA ILE A 330 -16.40 0.07 -6.73
C ILE A 330 -16.39 1.04 -5.54
N THR A 331 -15.45 0.80 -4.64
CA THR A 331 -15.38 1.44 -3.32
C THR A 331 -14.28 2.52 -3.23
N ASN A 332 -13.53 2.74 -4.30
CA ASN A 332 -12.44 3.72 -4.32
C ASN A 332 -12.97 5.15 -4.32
N THR A 333 -12.51 5.96 -3.37
CA THR A 333 -12.94 7.35 -3.19
C THR A 333 -12.71 8.22 -4.43
N CYS A 334 -11.61 8.02 -5.15
CA CYS A 334 -11.31 8.78 -6.38
C CYS A 334 -12.34 8.61 -7.50
N VAL A 335 -13.06 7.48 -7.54
CA VAL A 335 -14.15 7.25 -8.52
C VAL A 335 -15.43 7.97 -8.08
N GLN A 336 -15.63 8.13 -6.77
CA GLN A 336 -16.87 8.63 -6.19
C GLN A 336 -16.85 10.13 -5.89
N VAL A 337 -15.68 10.76 -5.77
CA VAL A 337 -15.52 12.12 -5.23
C VAL A 337 -16.26 13.20 -6.01
N ASN A 338 -16.50 12.98 -7.31
CA ASN A 338 -17.19 13.94 -8.18
C ASN A 338 -18.72 13.75 -8.19
N GLU A 339 -19.25 12.73 -7.51
CA GLU A 339 -20.69 12.49 -7.42
C GLU A 339 -21.34 13.46 -6.43
N VAL A 340 -22.54 13.94 -6.77
CA VAL A 340 -23.30 14.92 -5.98
C VAL A 340 -23.61 14.41 -4.57
N ASP A 341 -23.84 13.11 -4.44
CA ASP A 341 -24.22 12.47 -3.17
C ASP A 341 -23.01 12.06 -2.32
N PHE A 342 -21.78 12.29 -2.79
CA PHE A 342 -20.58 11.89 -2.07
C PHE A 342 -20.40 12.71 -0.79
N LYS A 343 -20.32 11.99 0.34
CA LYS A 343 -19.97 12.54 1.63
C LYS A 343 -18.87 11.70 2.24
N GLU A 344 -17.70 12.31 2.40
CA GLU A 344 -16.51 11.62 2.89
C GLU A 344 -16.74 10.90 4.23
N SER A 345 -17.41 11.55 5.19
CA SER A 345 -17.73 10.95 6.50
C SER A 345 -18.66 9.73 6.45
N GLU A 346 -19.43 9.58 5.36
CA GLU A 346 -20.31 8.42 5.14
C GLU A 346 -19.62 7.34 4.28
N SER A 347 -18.60 7.72 3.52
CA SER A 347 -17.84 6.84 2.62
C SER A 347 -16.55 6.29 3.23
N VAL A 348 -15.95 6.97 4.20
CA VAL A 348 -14.72 6.52 4.87
C VAL A 348 -14.97 6.47 6.38
N LYS A 349 -14.84 5.27 6.96
CA LYS A 349 -15.05 5.03 8.40
C LYS A 349 -13.86 4.30 9.01
N LEU A 350 -13.68 4.43 10.32
CA LEU A 350 -12.72 3.58 11.05
C LEU A 350 -13.30 2.18 11.23
N PHE A 351 -12.55 1.17 10.82
CA PHE A 351 -12.91 -0.24 10.94
C PHE A 351 -13.35 -0.62 12.36
N TRP A 352 -12.64 -0.13 13.37
CA TRP A 352 -12.91 -0.42 14.78
C TRP A 352 -14.13 0.28 15.37
N ASN A 353 -14.78 1.16 14.61
CA ASN A 353 -16.05 1.78 14.99
C ASN A 353 -17.25 1.11 14.31
N LEU A 354 -17.03 0.18 13.37
CA LEU A 354 -18.12 -0.45 12.62
C LEU A 354 -19.10 -1.25 13.51
N ASP A 355 -18.61 -1.80 14.62
CA ASP A 355 -19.44 -2.50 15.62
C ASP A 355 -20.40 -1.56 16.38
N LYS A 356 -20.13 -0.26 16.37
CA LYS A 356 -21.02 0.76 16.94
C LYS A 356 -21.90 1.41 15.87
N GLU A 357 -21.35 1.58 14.67
CA GLU A 357 -22.04 2.15 13.52
C GLU A 357 -23.12 1.22 12.97
N ASP A 358 -22.89 -0.10 13.03
CA ASP A 358 -23.81 -1.13 12.52
C ASP A 358 -23.79 -2.41 13.37
N ALA A 359 -24.10 -2.26 14.65
CA ALA A 359 -24.07 -3.33 15.66
C ALA A 359 -24.99 -4.53 15.36
N GLU A 360 -25.98 -4.36 14.47
CA GLU A 360 -26.89 -5.43 14.04
C GLU A 360 -26.18 -6.44 13.13
N HIS A 361 -25.25 -5.97 12.31
CA HIS A 361 -24.62 -6.77 11.25
C HIS A 361 -23.17 -7.13 11.56
N ILE A 362 -22.48 -6.41 12.47
CA ILE A 362 -21.11 -6.72 12.85
C ILE A 362 -20.83 -6.48 14.34
N SER A 363 -20.20 -7.45 14.99
CA SER A 363 -19.80 -7.39 16.40
C SER A 363 -18.29 -7.14 16.54
N ARG A 364 -17.89 -6.64 17.72
CA ARG A 364 -16.48 -6.42 18.05
C ARG A 364 -15.61 -7.67 17.86
N THR A 365 -16.11 -8.83 18.26
CA THR A 365 -15.39 -10.11 18.13
C THR A 365 -15.23 -10.55 16.68
N GLN A 366 -16.19 -10.24 15.80
CA GLN A 366 -16.03 -10.47 14.36
C GLN A 366 -14.95 -9.54 13.78
N LEU A 367 -14.92 -8.26 14.18
CA LEU A 367 -13.84 -7.33 13.77
C LEU A 367 -12.46 -7.82 14.21
N GLU A 368 -12.33 -8.31 15.44
CA GLU A 368 -11.08 -8.89 15.95
C GLU A 368 -10.62 -10.10 15.11
N ARG A 369 -11.54 -11.01 14.77
CA ARG A 369 -11.24 -12.17 13.91
C ARG A 369 -10.87 -11.78 12.47
N ILE A 370 -11.50 -10.75 11.93
CA ILE A 370 -11.15 -10.20 10.60
C ILE A 370 -9.73 -9.64 10.66
N PHE A 371 -9.38 -8.90 11.71
CA PHE A 371 -8.03 -8.35 11.87
C PHE A 371 -6.95 -9.43 12.01
N GLU A 372 -7.24 -10.53 12.72
CA GLU A 372 -6.35 -11.69 12.79
C GLU A 372 -6.09 -12.31 11.41
N GLN A 373 -7.15 -12.47 10.60
CA GLN A 373 -6.99 -12.92 9.21
C GLN A 373 -6.15 -11.94 8.38
N VAL A 374 -6.37 -10.63 8.52
CA VAL A 374 -5.56 -9.59 7.85
C VAL A 374 -4.08 -9.76 8.20
N LYS A 375 -3.74 -9.98 9.47
CA LYS A 375 -2.36 -10.22 9.91
C LYS A 375 -1.77 -11.50 9.29
N GLU A 376 -2.49 -12.61 9.36
CA GLU A 376 -2.09 -13.91 8.81
C GLU A 376 -1.81 -13.80 7.30
N ILE A 377 -2.77 -13.24 6.55
CA ILE A 377 -2.68 -13.05 5.10
C ILE A 377 -1.51 -12.15 4.76
N THR A 378 -1.37 -11.00 5.43
CA THR A 378 -0.26 -10.07 5.17
C THR A 378 1.09 -10.74 5.40
N GLY A 379 1.27 -11.44 6.52
CA GLY A 379 2.51 -12.14 6.85
C GLY A 379 2.87 -13.19 5.80
N GLU A 380 1.90 -14.01 5.37
CA GLU A 380 2.14 -15.05 4.37
C GLU A 380 2.34 -14.49 2.96
N THR A 381 1.63 -13.42 2.58
CA THR A 381 1.84 -12.70 1.32
C THR A 381 3.27 -12.17 1.21
N PHE A 382 3.79 -11.49 2.23
CA PHE A 382 5.17 -11.01 2.22
C PHE A 382 6.18 -12.16 2.27
N ALA A 383 5.87 -13.25 2.97
CA ALA A 383 6.69 -14.45 2.97
C ALA A 383 6.77 -15.09 1.57
N ALA A 384 5.67 -15.06 0.80
CA ALA A 384 5.59 -15.57 -0.56
C ALA A 384 6.47 -14.78 -1.54
N VAL A 385 6.42 -13.44 -1.50
CA VAL A 385 7.21 -12.60 -2.42
C VAL A 385 8.69 -12.50 -2.06
N SER A 386 9.05 -12.65 -0.79
CA SER A 386 10.43 -12.45 -0.30
C SER A 386 11.50 -13.37 -0.91
N GLY A 387 11.11 -14.46 -1.57
CA GLY A 387 12.01 -15.38 -2.26
C GLY A 387 12.03 -15.22 -3.78
N GLU A 388 11.38 -14.19 -4.32
CA GLU A 388 11.14 -14.02 -5.74
C GLU A 388 11.99 -12.89 -6.32
N LEU A 389 12.51 -13.05 -7.54
CA LEU A 389 13.38 -12.06 -8.19
C LEU A 389 12.70 -10.69 -8.39
N ASN A 390 11.37 -10.67 -8.35
CA ASN A 390 10.56 -9.46 -8.56
C ASN A 390 10.31 -8.67 -7.26
N PHE A 391 10.81 -9.14 -6.11
CA PHE A 391 10.81 -8.41 -4.85
C PHE A 391 12.11 -8.67 -4.07
N MET A 392 12.98 -7.66 -4.01
CA MET A 392 14.30 -7.76 -3.37
C MET A 392 14.38 -6.77 -2.19
N PRO A 393 14.03 -7.22 -0.97
CA PRO A 393 14.10 -6.37 0.20
C PRO A 393 15.58 -6.16 0.61
N LEU A 394 15.94 -4.91 0.90
CA LEU A 394 17.31 -4.51 1.27
C LEU A 394 17.38 -4.07 2.74
N PRO A 395 18.47 -4.34 3.47
CA PRO A 395 18.61 -4.02 4.90
C PRO A 395 18.42 -2.53 5.25
N HIS A 396 18.69 -1.62 4.31
CA HIS A 396 18.65 -0.17 4.54
C HIS A 396 17.37 0.48 4.01
N CYS A 397 16.46 -0.31 3.43
CA CYS A 397 15.20 0.19 2.91
C CYS A 397 14.07 -0.12 3.88
N PHE A 398 13.05 0.73 3.88
CA PHE A 398 11.74 0.45 4.44
C PHE A 398 10.71 0.90 3.42
N GLU A 399 9.48 0.43 3.49
CA GLU A 399 8.43 0.93 2.59
C GLU A 399 7.06 0.84 3.27
N LEU A 400 6.21 1.82 2.96
CA LEU A 400 4.84 1.85 3.44
C LEU A 400 3.89 1.52 2.30
N TYR A 401 3.07 0.49 2.54
CA TYR A 401 2.06 0.00 1.59
C TYR A 401 0.65 0.23 2.13
N GLY A 402 -0.30 0.40 1.22
CA GLY A 402 -1.73 0.23 1.49
C GLY A 402 -2.21 -1.08 0.88
N LEU A 403 -2.65 -2.02 1.71
CA LEU A 403 -3.23 -3.28 1.24
C LEU A 403 -4.75 -3.16 1.28
N ASP A 404 -5.39 -3.57 0.19
CA ASP A 404 -6.84 -3.52 0.05
C ASP A 404 -7.42 -4.91 0.26
N PHE A 405 -8.22 -5.05 1.31
CA PHE A 405 -8.92 -6.29 1.64
C PHE A 405 -10.43 -6.15 1.47
N LEU A 406 -11.09 -7.26 1.15
CA LEU A 406 -12.55 -7.36 1.13
C LEU A 406 -12.98 -8.46 2.10
N VAL A 407 -14.11 -8.25 2.76
CA VAL A 407 -14.70 -9.24 3.67
C VAL A 407 -16.00 -9.74 3.05
N ASP A 408 -16.22 -11.06 3.06
CA ASP A 408 -17.48 -11.65 2.60
C ASP A 408 -18.52 -11.79 3.73
N GLU A 409 -19.74 -12.17 3.37
CA GLU A 409 -20.84 -12.42 4.32
C GLU A 409 -20.51 -13.47 5.40
N ASN A 410 -19.54 -14.35 5.15
CA ASN A 410 -19.07 -15.39 6.08
C ASN A 410 -17.89 -14.91 6.93
N HIS A 411 -17.50 -13.63 6.81
CA HIS A 411 -16.35 -13.02 7.46
C HIS A 411 -14.99 -13.60 7.02
N GLN A 412 -14.94 -14.19 5.83
CA GLN A 412 -13.69 -14.56 5.16
C GLN A 412 -13.07 -13.30 4.55
N VAL A 413 -11.78 -13.12 4.80
CA VAL A 413 -11.01 -11.98 4.30
C VAL A 413 -10.31 -12.35 2.99
N TYR A 414 -10.38 -11.45 2.01
CA TYR A 414 -9.74 -11.56 0.71
C TYR A 414 -8.79 -10.40 0.49
N LEU A 415 -7.52 -10.65 0.15
CA LEU A 415 -6.59 -9.61 -0.30
C LEU A 415 -6.81 -9.36 -1.79
N LEU A 416 -7.08 -8.10 -2.15
CA LEU A 416 -7.37 -7.69 -3.52
C LEU A 416 -6.14 -7.16 -4.24
N GLU A 417 -5.37 -6.29 -3.58
CA GLU A 417 -4.16 -5.67 -4.14
C GLU A 417 -3.25 -5.06 -3.07
N VAL A 418 -2.00 -4.77 -3.48
CA VAL A 418 -0.98 -4.10 -2.67
C VAL A 418 -0.57 -2.81 -3.39
N ASN A 419 -0.81 -1.66 -2.76
CA ASN A 419 -0.50 -0.35 -3.32
C ASN A 419 0.75 0.23 -2.64
N ALA A 420 1.79 0.54 -3.42
CA ALA A 420 2.92 1.34 -2.93
C ALA A 420 2.60 2.83 -2.95
N GLY A 421 3.16 3.58 -1.98
CA GLY A 421 2.90 5.01 -1.85
C GLY A 421 1.42 5.33 -1.74
N PRO A 422 0.69 4.74 -0.75
CA PRO A 422 -0.74 4.94 -0.64
C PRO A 422 -1.08 6.44 -0.49
N ASP A 423 -2.15 6.86 -1.16
CA ASP A 423 -2.61 8.25 -1.09
C ASP A 423 -3.20 8.54 0.31
N PHE A 424 -2.53 9.43 1.04
CA PHE A 424 -2.95 9.87 2.38
C PHE A 424 -3.81 11.14 2.36
N LYS A 425 -4.00 11.79 1.19
CA LYS A 425 -4.85 13.00 1.10
C LYS A 425 -6.33 12.68 1.10
N GLN A 426 -6.70 11.42 0.81
CA GLN A 426 -8.08 10.94 0.76
C GLN A 426 -8.66 10.59 2.14
N THR A 427 -7.97 10.99 3.21
CA THR A 427 -8.40 10.78 4.58
C THR A 427 -8.68 12.16 5.16
N GLY A 428 -9.94 12.55 5.25
CA GLY A 428 -10.34 13.87 5.70
C GLY A 428 -9.83 14.22 7.10
N LYS A 429 -10.05 15.47 7.53
CA LYS A 429 -9.44 16.06 8.75
C LYS A 429 -9.59 15.22 10.03
N GLU A 430 -10.62 14.39 10.13
CA GLU A 430 -10.84 13.49 11.28
C GLU A 430 -9.87 12.30 11.32
N LEU A 431 -9.28 11.94 10.17
CA LEU A 431 -8.34 10.84 9.99
C LEU A 431 -6.88 11.30 9.96
N ASP A 432 -6.62 12.61 9.94
CA ASP A 432 -5.27 13.19 10.06
C ASP A 432 -4.50 12.61 11.25
N SER A 433 -5.16 12.42 12.40
CA SER A 433 -4.53 11.85 13.59
C SER A 433 -4.10 10.39 13.41
N VAL A 434 -4.83 9.64 12.58
CA VAL A 434 -4.52 8.24 12.28
C VAL A 434 -3.26 8.18 11.41
N ILE A 435 -3.22 8.98 10.35
CA ILE A 435 -2.05 9.04 9.48
C ILE A 435 -0.86 9.60 10.25
N TYR A 436 -1.04 10.66 11.03
CA TYR A 436 0.00 11.21 11.90
C TYR A 436 0.63 10.12 12.78
N ASN A 437 -0.22 9.35 13.46
CA ASN A 437 0.26 8.29 14.33
C ASN A 437 0.91 7.15 13.52
N LEU A 438 0.43 6.81 12.32
CA LEU A 438 1.10 5.85 11.43
C LEU A 438 2.54 6.27 11.11
N PHE A 439 2.76 7.54 10.75
CA PHE A 439 4.11 8.07 10.51
C PHE A 439 4.96 8.07 11.77
N LYS A 440 4.39 8.44 12.93
CA LYS A 440 5.04 8.32 14.25
C LYS A 440 5.48 6.88 14.53
N GLN A 441 4.61 5.89 14.36
CA GLN A 441 4.98 4.48 14.58
C GLN A 441 6.02 3.99 13.56
N THR A 442 5.90 4.40 12.29
CA THR A 442 6.87 4.06 11.23
C THR A 442 8.26 4.60 11.58
N ALA A 443 8.37 5.87 11.96
CA ALA A 443 9.63 6.48 12.36
C ALA A 443 10.27 5.77 13.57
N LYS A 444 9.48 5.34 14.56
CA LYS A 444 10.00 4.55 15.69
C LYS A 444 10.66 3.26 15.23
N VAL A 445 9.99 2.49 14.38
CA VAL A 445 10.52 1.21 13.90
C VAL A 445 11.74 1.41 12.99
N VAL A 446 11.69 2.39 12.10
CA VAL A 446 12.75 2.65 11.11
C VAL A 446 13.99 3.28 11.71
N LEU A 447 13.84 4.31 12.56
CA LEU A 447 14.96 5.05 13.09
C LEU A 447 15.64 4.26 14.20
N LEU A 448 14.86 3.76 15.15
CA LEU A 448 15.42 3.28 16.40
C LEU A 448 15.93 1.84 16.29
N ASN A 449 15.55 1.12 15.22
CA ASN A 449 15.98 -0.26 14.95
C ASN A 449 15.82 -1.22 16.16
N ASP A 450 15.05 -0.79 17.17
CA ASP A 450 14.95 -1.34 18.51
C ASP A 450 13.61 -2.08 18.62
N THR A 451 13.63 -3.41 18.53
CA THR A 451 13.84 -4.35 19.65
C THR A 451 12.69 -4.25 20.67
N GLU A 452 11.81 -5.26 20.62
CA GLU A 452 10.81 -5.69 21.63
C GLU A 452 9.80 -4.69 22.23
N ALA A 453 10.08 -3.38 22.33
CA ALA A 453 9.23 -2.39 23.00
C ALA A 453 8.18 -1.74 22.08
N CYS A 454 8.46 -1.61 20.77
CA CYS A 454 7.46 -1.18 19.77
C CYS A 454 6.59 -2.35 19.27
N ILE A 455 6.93 -3.57 19.67
CA ILE A 455 6.24 -4.81 19.29
C ILE A 455 5.34 -5.18 20.45
N VAL A 456 4.03 -5.30 20.22
CA VAL A 456 3.14 -5.93 21.19
C VAL A 456 3.49 -7.42 21.23
N SER A 457 4.42 -7.80 22.12
CA SER A 457 4.88 -9.18 22.27
C SER A 457 3.83 -10.10 22.91
N ASN A 458 2.84 -9.51 23.59
CA ASN A 458 1.67 -10.18 24.13
C ASN A 458 0.41 -9.59 23.48
N GLU A 459 0.04 -10.14 22.33
CA GLU A 459 -1.17 -9.75 21.60
C GLU A 459 -2.41 -10.02 22.47
N ASN A 460 -2.96 -8.96 23.05
CA ASN A 460 -4.27 -9.00 23.69
C ASN A 460 -5.26 -8.37 22.71
N PRO A 461 -6.28 -9.08 22.22
CA PRO A 461 -7.30 -8.48 21.33
C PRO A 461 -7.94 -7.19 21.88
N ALA A 462 -7.96 -7.03 23.21
CA ALA A 462 -8.41 -5.81 23.88
C ALA A 462 -7.52 -4.57 23.62
N THR A 463 -6.36 -4.71 22.98
CA THR A 463 -5.49 -3.60 22.60
C THR A 463 -5.60 -3.21 21.12
N PHE A 464 -6.38 -3.92 20.31
CA PHE A 464 -6.53 -3.59 18.89
C PHE A 464 -7.26 -2.27 18.64
N GLY A 465 -6.83 -1.56 17.61
CA GLY A 465 -7.40 -0.26 17.22
C GLY A 465 -6.87 0.89 18.07
N LYS A 466 -5.65 0.77 18.61
CA LYS A 466 -4.98 1.82 19.39
C LYS A 466 -3.90 2.55 18.61
N GLY A 467 -3.74 2.26 17.32
CA GLY A 467 -2.73 2.86 16.45
C GLY A 467 -1.34 2.31 16.73
N GLN A 468 -1.22 0.99 16.73
CA GLN A 468 0.00 0.22 16.98
C GLN A 468 0.40 -0.58 15.73
N LEU A 469 1.70 -0.86 15.62
CA LEU A 469 2.27 -1.74 14.59
C LEU A 469 2.42 -3.16 15.14
N HIS A 470 1.76 -4.12 14.50
CA HIS A 470 1.79 -5.55 14.85
C HIS A 470 2.73 -6.28 13.89
N ARG A 471 3.79 -6.90 14.41
CA ARG A 471 4.78 -7.59 13.56
C ARG A 471 4.23 -8.94 13.10
N VAL A 472 4.03 -9.10 11.80
CA VAL A 472 3.44 -10.31 11.18
C VAL A 472 4.46 -11.19 10.46
N LEU A 473 5.63 -10.64 10.14
CA LEU A 473 6.73 -11.41 9.56
C LEU A 473 8.07 -10.88 10.09
N SER A 474 8.98 -11.80 10.39
CA SER A 474 10.38 -11.49 10.65
C SER A 474 11.23 -12.59 10.03
N LYS A 475 11.89 -12.28 8.91
CA LYS A 475 12.88 -13.18 8.33
C LYS A 475 14.27 -12.76 8.81
N GLU A 476 14.99 -13.69 9.41
CA GLU A 476 16.43 -13.56 9.56
C GLU A 476 17.04 -13.73 8.16
N THR A 477 17.47 -12.64 7.53
CA THR A 477 18.31 -12.76 6.34
C THR A 477 19.76 -12.97 6.75
N THR A 478 20.42 -13.87 6.04
CA THR A 478 21.85 -14.21 6.16
C THR A 478 22.81 -13.08 5.78
N TYR A 479 22.31 -11.87 5.51
CA TYR A 479 23.12 -10.66 5.22
C TYR A 479 24.05 -10.23 6.37
N ARG A 480 24.03 -10.93 7.52
CA ARG A 480 24.86 -10.59 8.68
C ARG A 480 26.29 -11.14 8.67
N ASN A 481 26.69 -12.07 7.78
CA ASN A 481 28.00 -12.73 7.94
C ASN A 481 28.83 -12.97 6.66
N GLU A 482 28.34 -12.62 5.48
CA GLU A 482 29.13 -12.70 4.26
C GLU A 482 28.96 -11.37 3.54
N PHE A 483 29.84 -10.41 3.80
CA PHE A 483 30.37 -9.37 2.88
C PHE A 483 31.27 -8.40 3.67
#